data_AF-A0AAV0NDJ3-F1
#
_entry.id   AF-A0AAV0NDJ3-F1
#
_cell.length_a   1.000
_cell.length_b   1.000
_cell.length_c   1.000
_cell.angle_alpha   90.00
_cell.angle_beta   90.00
_cell.angle_gamma   90.00
#
_symmetry.space_group_name_H-M   'P 1'
#
loop_
_entity.id
_entity.type
_entity.pdbx_description
1 polymer ?
#
loop_
_entity_poly.entity_id
_entity_poly.type
_entity_poly.pdbx_seq_one_letter_code
_entity_poly.pdbx_strand_id
1 'polypeptide(L)'
;MILVDDTYDNYATYEELQILTKAIERLEIEALETLPDTMKDIYHIILNTYEEIKMELGKIGCSFGAEYAKAEMERKREHVASAVDCYMKEHAKSQEEATEIIWKEISKAWKDITEMHQKPTPLPAALIERLLNYARFYHVLYEQGDAYTHPQLMKAQVASLFVNPVPL
;
A
#
# COMPACT_ATOMS: atom_id res chain seq x y z
N MET A 1 1.23 3.69 7.44
CA MET A 1 2.02 3.47 6.20
C MET A 1 2.28 4.78 5.45
N ILE A 2 1.31 5.69 5.26
CA ILE A 2 1.55 6.99 4.58
C ILE A 2 2.76 7.75 5.13
N LEU A 3 2.80 8.00 6.45
CA LEU A 3 3.92 8.72 7.06
C LEU A 3 5.27 8.03 6.82
N VAL A 4 5.28 6.69 6.71
CA VAL A 4 6.49 5.91 6.43
C VAL A 4 6.91 6.13 4.98
N ASP A 5 5.97 6.02 4.05
CA ASP A 5 6.16 6.31 2.62
C ASP A 5 6.75 7.72 2.42
N ASP A 6 6.11 8.74 3.00
CA ASP A 6 6.57 10.12 2.98
C ASP A 6 7.99 10.29 3.55
N THR A 7 8.30 9.58 4.64
CA THR A 7 9.62 9.62 5.27
C THR A 7 10.70 9.05 4.37
N TYR A 8 10.40 7.91 3.72
CA TYR A 8 11.31 7.32 2.76
C TYR A 8 11.49 8.25 1.56
N ASP A 9 10.44 8.88 1.04
CA ASP A 9 10.53 9.69 -0.17
C ASP A 9 11.16 11.07 0.03
N ASN A 10 10.87 11.76 1.13
CA ASN A 10 11.15 13.21 1.24
C ASN A 10 11.84 13.67 2.54
N TYR A 11 11.81 12.90 3.63
CA TYR A 11 12.21 13.40 4.96
C TYR A 11 13.45 12.75 5.57
N ALA A 12 14.15 11.89 4.85
CA ALA A 12 15.29 11.15 5.37
C ALA A 12 16.44 11.03 4.36
N THR A 13 17.67 10.95 4.84
CA THR A 13 18.80 10.54 3.99
C THR A 13 18.84 9.02 3.84
N TYR A 14 19.53 8.53 2.81
CA TYR A 14 19.70 7.10 2.57
C TYR A 14 20.30 6.38 3.79
N GLU A 15 21.29 6.96 4.45
CA GLU A 15 21.92 6.40 5.65
C GLU A 15 20.93 6.28 6.81
N GLU A 16 20.10 7.31 7.03
CA GLU A 16 19.08 7.28 8.05
C GLU A 16 18.00 6.22 7.73
N LEU A 17 17.61 6.10 6.46
CA LEU A 17 16.66 5.06 6.01
C LEU A 17 17.20 3.64 6.20
N GLN A 18 18.50 3.41 6.06
CA GLN A 18 19.08 2.11 6.37
C GLN A 18 18.93 1.74 7.86
N ILE A 19 19.05 2.73 8.76
CA ILE A 19 18.87 2.52 10.20
C ILE A 19 17.38 2.29 10.51
N LEU A 20 16.50 3.12 9.95
CA LEU A 20 15.05 2.98 10.09
C LEU A 20 14.55 1.63 9.59
N THR A 21 15.00 1.20 8.41
CA THR A 21 14.64 -0.10 7.85
C THR A 21 14.98 -1.23 8.81
N LYS A 22 16.22 -1.27 9.33
CA LYS A 22 16.66 -2.29 10.29
C LYS A 22 15.86 -2.27 11.60
N ALA A 23 15.46 -1.09 12.06
CA ALA A 23 14.60 -0.95 13.23
C ALA A 23 13.19 -1.51 12.97
N ILE A 24 12.62 -1.20 11.79
CA ILE A 24 11.33 -1.72 11.35
C ILE A 24 11.37 -3.24 11.20
N GLU A 25 12.46 -3.84 10.70
CA GLU A 25 12.58 -5.31 10.59
C GLU A 25 12.48 -6.01 11.97
N ARG A 26 13.04 -5.36 13.00
CA ARG A 26 13.01 -5.89 14.38
C ARG A 26 11.62 -5.73 15.00
N LEU A 27 10.98 -4.57 14.84
CA LEU A 27 9.77 -4.14 15.56
C LEU A 27 9.92 -4.27 17.09
N GLU A 28 11.03 -3.77 17.62
CA GLU A 28 11.40 -3.85 19.04
C GLU A 28 11.57 -2.44 19.61
N ILE A 29 11.10 -2.19 20.83
CA ILE A 29 11.13 -0.84 21.43
C ILE A 29 12.57 -0.35 21.64
N GLU A 30 13.49 -1.26 21.88
CA GLU A 30 14.92 -1.02 22.09
C GLU A 30 15.60 -0.41 20.85
N ALA A 31 15.04 -0.62 19.65
CA ALA A 31 15.58 -0.01 18.44
C ALA A 31 15.46 1.53 18.43
N LEU A 32 14.57 2.12 19.26
CA LEU A 32 14.46 3.57 19.45
C LEU A 32 15.77 4.21 19.90
N GLU A 33 16.59 3.51 20.71
CA GLU A 33 17.84 4.08 21.22
C GLU A 33 18.89 4.28 20.11
N THR A 34 18.79 3.47 19.05
CA THR A 34 19.74 3.47 17.93
C THR A 34 19.33 4.39 16.78
N LEU A 35 18.09 4.91 16.82
CA LEU A 35 17.54 5.76 15.76
C LEU A 35 17.99 7.22 15.92
N PRO A 36 18.22 7.94 14.81
CA PRO A 36 18.32 9.39 14.83
C PRO A 36 17.09 10.02 15.48
N ASP A 37 17.27 11.14 16.21
CA ASP A 37 16.17 11.82 16.91
C ASP A 37 15.02 12.21 15.97
N THR A 38 15.33 12.55 14.72
CA THR A 38 14.38 12.87 13.65
C THR A 38 13.42 11.72 13.31
N MET A 39 13.82 10.46 13.56
CA MET A 39 13.08 9.27 13.15
C MET A 39 12.41 8.54 14.33
N LYS A 40 12.72 8.92 15.56
CA LYS A 40 12.15 8.27 16.75
C LYS A 40 10.64 8.40 16.79
N ASP A 41 10.11 9.58 16.43
CA ASP A 41 8.68 9.84 16.43
C ASP A 41 7.93 8.93 15.45
N ILE A 42 8.43 8.79 14.21
CA ILE A 42 7.80 7.91 13.23
C ILE A 42 7.89 6.43 13.64
N TYR A 43 9.04 6.00 14.16
CA TYR A 43 9.19 4.62 14.60
C TYR A 43 8.27 4.31 15.79
N HIS A 44 8.10 5.25 16.72
CA HIS A 44 7.16 5.13 17.82
C HIS A 44 5.71 5.01 17.33
N ILE A 45 5.31 5.79 16.30
CA ILE A 45 3.99 5.66 15.66
C ILE A 45 3.82 4.26 15.04
N ILE A 46 4.84 3.73 14.34
CA ILE A 46 4.81 2.40 13.73
C ILE A 46 4.59 1.33 14.81
N LEU A 47 5.39 1.35 15.88
CA LEU A 47 5.30 0.38 16.98
C LEU A 47 3.93 0.38 17.64
N ASN A 48 3.42 1.56 18.00
CA ASN A 48 2.11 1.68 18.63
C ASN A 48 1.00 1.19 17.71
N THR A 49 1.03 1.56 16.43
CA THR A 49 0.03 1.09 15.45
C THR A 49 0.08 -0.44 15.30
N TYR A 50 1.29 -1.03 15.27
CA TYR A 50 1.45 -2.48 15.17
C TYR A 50 0.87 -3.19 16.40
N GLU A 51 1.18 -2.73 17.61
CA GLU A 51 0.67 -3.32 18.84
C GLU A 51 -0.84 -3.13 18.99
N GLU A 52 -1.41 -2.00 18.59
CA GLU A 52 -2.87 -1.79 18.53
C GLU A 52 -3.54 -2.80 17.58
N ILE A 53 -3.04 -2.91 16.34
CA ILE A 53 -3.57 -3.87 15.35
C ILE A 53 -3.47 -5.29 15.90
N LYS A 54 -2.32 -5.67 16.47
CA LYS A 54 -2.09 -6.99 17.06
C LYS A 54 -3.04 -7.26 18.23
N MET A 55 -3.31 -6.27 19.08
CA MET A 55 -4.26 -6.38 20.18
C MET A 55 -5.68 -6.60 19.66
N GLU A 56 -6.14 -5.79 18.70
CA GLU A 56 -7.49 -5.94 18.11
C GLU A 56 -7.66 -7.28 17.39
N LEU A 57 -6.64 -7.72 16.64
CA LEU A 57 -6.63 -9.03 15.99
C LEU A 57 -6.66 -10.17 17.00
N GLY A 58 -5.99 -10.01 18.15
CA GLY A 58 -6.05 -10.95 19.26
C GLY A 58 -7.47 -11.12 19.81
N LYS A 59 -8.25 -10.03 19.92
CA LYS A 59 -9.64 -10.07 20.41
C LYS A 59 -10.57 -10.88 19.52
N ILE A 60 -10.31 -10.91 18.22
CA ILE A 60 -11.13 -11.65 17.23
C ILE A 60 -10.51 -13.01 16.85
N GLY A 61 -9.44 -13.44 17.53
CA GLY A 61 -8.78 -14.73 17.29
C GLY A 61 -7.99 -14.82 15.98
N CYS A 62 -7.66 -13.69 15.34
CA CYS A 62 -6.96 -13.60 14.06
C CYS A 62 -5.50 -13.15 14.22
N SER A 63 -4.72 -13.81 15.09
CA SER A 63 -3.30 -13.47 15.30
C SER A 63 -2.44 -13.56 14.02
N PHE A 64 -2.83 -14.40 13.05
CA PHE A 64 -2.16 -14.54 11.75
C PHE A 64 -2.10 -13.22 10.95
N GLY A 65 -3.06 -12.31 11.14
CA GLY A 65 -3.09 -11.02 10.43
C GLY A 65 -1.93 -10.10 10.81
N ALA A 66 -1.47 -10.16 12.06
CA ALA A 66 -0.33 -9.36 12.54
C ALA A 66 1.01 -9.92 12.04
N GLU A 67 1.13 -11.25 11.96
CA GLU A 67 2.29 -11.92 11.38
C GLU A 67 2.41 -11.66 9.88
N TYR A 68 1.28 -11.72 9.16
CA TYR A 68 1.22 -11.36 7.74
C TYR A 68 1.57 -9.89 7.49
N ALA A 69 1.06 -8.97 8.31
CA ALA A 69 1.39 -7.55 8.21
C ALA A 69 2.90 -7.31 8.39
N LYS A 70 3.53 -7.98 9.37
CA LYS A 70 4.99 -7.95 9.56
C LYS A 70 5.72 -8.46 8.31
N ALA A 71 5.31 -9.60 7.76
CA ALA A 71 5.92 -10.17 6.56
C ALA A 71 5.75 -9.30 5.29
N GLU A 72 4.64 -8.58 5.13
CA GLU A 72 4.45 -7.67 3.99
C GLU A 72 5.24 -6.37 4.15
N MET A 73 5.48 -5.89 5.38
CA MET A 73 6.41 -4.79 5.65
C MET A 73 7.85 -5.15 5.28
N GLU A 74 8.30 -6.36 5.63
CA GLU A 74 9.61 -6.91 5.21
C GLU A 74 9.79 -6.96 3.67
N ARG A 75 8.68 -7.10 2.94
CA ARG A 75 8.69 -7.32 1.48
C ARG A 75 8.82 -6.02 0.67
N LYS A 76 8.48 -4.86 1.24
CA LYS A 76 8.48 -3.59 0.50
C LYS A 76 9.79 -2.84 0.73
N ARG A 77 10.56 -2.64 -0.35
CA ARG A 77 11.89 -2.04 -0.32
C ARG A 77 12.07 -0.97 -1.39
N GLU A 78 12.89 0.01 -1.00
CA GLU A 78 13.70 0.95 -1.79
C GLU A 78 12.93 1.94 -2.66
N HIS A 79 13.51 3.14 -2.85
CA HIS A 79 12.99 4.13 -3.78
C HIS A 79 12.81 3.50 -5.16
N VAL A 80 11.58 3.49 -5.65
CA VAL A 80 11.22 2.71 -6.83
C VAL A 80 11.26 3.63 -8.04
N ALA A 81 12.23 3.44 -8.94
CA ALA A 81 12.09 3.90 -10.32
C ALA A 81 10.75 3.35 -10.85
N SER A 82 9.92 4.18 -11.49
CA SER A 82 8.58 3.74 -11.86
C SER A 82 8.64 2.48 -12.73
N ALA A 83 7.57 1.66 -12.73
CA ALA A 83 7.53 0.47 -13.59
C ALA A 83 7.84 0.80 -15.06
N VAL A 84 7.43 2.00 -15.51
CA VAL A 84 7.73 2.54 -16.84
C VAL A 84 9.22 2.82 -16.99
N ASP A 85 9.84 3.52 -16.04
CA ASP A 85 11.28 3.85 -16.09
C ASP A 85 12.15 2.58 -16.06
N CYS A 86 11.79 1.61 -15.22
CA CYS A 86 12.44 0.30 -15.16
C CYS A 86 12.33 -0.41 -16.51
N TYR A 87 11.13 -0.48 -17.07
CA TYR A 87 10.90 -1.14 -18.35
C TYR A 87 11.66 -0.47 -19.51
N MET A 88 11.64 0.88 -19.56
CA MET A 88 12.39 1.65 -20.54
C MET A 88 13.89 1.37 -20.44
N LYS A 89 14.44 1.33 -19.22
CA LYS A 89 15.86 1.09 -18.97
C LYS A 89 16.28 -0.35 -19.32
N GLU A 90 15.47 -1.34 -18.95
CA GLU A 90 15.75 -2.76 -19.19
C GLU A 90 15.64 -3.14 -20.67
N HIS A 91 14.68 -2.54 -21.39
CA HIS A 91 14.37 -2.92 -22.76
C HIS A 91 14.75 -1.87 -23.81
N ALA A 92 15.35 -0.75 -23.41
CA ALA A 92 15.68 0.40 -24.26
C ALA A 92 14.47 0.88 -25.09
N LYS A 93 13.30 0.94 -24.45
CA LYS A 93 12.01 1.28 -25.06
C LYS A 93 11.61 2.73 -24.80
N SER A 94 10.75 3.28 -25.66
CA SER A 94 10.18 4.61 -25.41
C SER A 94 9.19 4.56 -24.24
N GLN A 95 8.89 5.73 -23.66
CA GLN A 95 7.91 5.85 -22.60
C GLN A 95 6.52 5.42 -23.05
N GLU A 96 6.12 5.77 -24.28
CA GLU A 96 4.83 5.36 -24.87
C GLU A 96 4.74 3.84 -25.02
N GLU A 97 5.78 3.20 -25.57
CA GLU A 97 5.82 1.74 -25.72
C GLU A 97 5.77 1.02 -24.37
N ALA A 98 6.55 1.51 -23.39
CA ALA A 98 6.55 0.96 -22.03
C ALA A 98 5.19 1.09 -21.34
N THR A 99 4.54 2.26 -21.48
CA THR A 99 3.22 2.53 -20.92
C THR A 99 2.14 1.62 -21.54
N GLU A 100 2.16 1.43 -22.87
CA GLU A 100 1.21 0.55 -23.56
C GLU A 100 1.35 -0.91 -23.08
N ILE A 101 2.58 -1.39 -22.92
CA ILE A 101 2.86 -2.75 -22.46
C ILE A 101 2.40 -2.94 -21.01
N ILE A 102 2.73 -2.01 -20.12
CA ILE A 102 2.29 -2.07 -18.72
C ILE A 102 0.77 -2.03 -18.63
N TRP A 103 0.10 -1.17 -19.41
CA TRP A 103 -1.35 -1.12 -19.47
C TRP A 103 -1.98 -2.44 -19.94
N LYS A 104 -1.37 -3.10 -20.93
CA LYS A 104 -1.81 -4.40 -21.41
C LYS A 104 -1.71 -5.48 -20.33
N GLU A 105 -0.62 -5.51 -19.56
CA GLU A 105 -0.47 -6.45 -18.45
C GLU A 105 -1.46 -6.18 -17.32
N ILE A 106 -1.69 -4.90 -16.95
CA ILE A 106 -2.73 -4.52 -15.99
C ILE A 106 -4.11 -4.98 -16.46
N SER A 107 -4.44 -4.74 -17.74
CA SER A 107 -5.71 -5.14 -18.34
C SER A 107 -5.91 -6.66 -18.33
N LYS A 108 -4.82 -7.42 -18.54
CA LYS A 108 -4.83 -8.88 -18.43
C LYS A 108 -5.06 -9.33 -17.00
N ALA A 109 -4.31 -8.78 -16.04
CA ALA A 109 -4.48 -9.08 -14.62
C ALA A 109 -5.91 -8.79 -14.12
N TRP A 110 -6.54 -7.70 -14.61
CA TRP A 110 -7.93 -7.40 -14.31
C TRP A 110 -8.91 -8.46 -14.82
N LYS A 111 -8.69 -8.98 -16.03
CA LYS A 111 -9.50 -10.10 -16.57
C LYS A 111 -9.31 -11.36 -15.73
N ASP A 112 -8.08 -11.67 -15.35
CA ASP A 112 -7.78 -12.83 -14.49
C ASP A 112 -8.50 -12.72 -13.13
N ILE A 113 -8.48 -11.54 -12.48
CA ILE A 113 -9.23 -11.27 -11.24
C ILE A 113 -10.74 -11.48 -11.42
N THR A 114 -11.28 -10.99 -12.53
CA THR A 114 -12.73 -11.11 -12.83
C THR A 114 -13.13 -12.56 -13.09
N GLU A 115 -12.30 -13.34 -13.80
CA GLU A 115 -12.53 -14.76 -14.01
C GLU A 115 -12.37 -15.58 -12.73
N MET A 116 -11.38 -15.27 -11.89
CA MET A 116 -11.19 -15.94 -10.59
C MET A 116 -12.42 -15.77 -9.69
N HIS A 117 -13.04 -14.59 -9.70
CA HIS A 117 -14.29 -14.34 -8.97
C HIS A 117 -15.45 -15.23 -9.43
N GLN A 118 -15.45 -15.68 -10.70
CA GLN A 118 -16.52 -16.53 -11.25
C GLN A 118 -16.27 -18.03 -11.07
N LYS A 119 -15.01 -18.44 -10.83
CA LYS A 119 -14.63 -19.86 -10.71
C LYS A 119 -14.93 -20.37 -9.29
N PRO A 120 -15.37 -21.63 -9.14
CA PRO A 120 -15.43 -22.26 -7.82
C PRO A 120 -14.06 -22.24 -7.16
N THR A 121 -14.00 -21.77 -5.92
CA THR A 121 -12.75 -21.65 -5.15
C THR A 121 -12.99 -22.09 -3.71
N PRO A 122 -11.98 -22.68 -3.05
CA PRO A 122 -12.07 -23.05 -1.64
C PRO A 122 -12.04 -21.85 -0.70
N LEU A 123 -11.78 -20.63 -1.21
CA LEU A 123 -11.71 -19.42 -0.40
C LEU A 123 -13.12 -18.89 -0.05
N PRO A 124 -13.32 -18.30 1.15
CA PRO A 124 -14.57 -17.65 1.49
C PRO A 124 -14.91 -16.51 0.53
N ALA A 125 -16.18 -16.41 0.12
CA ALA A 125 -16.64 -15.36 -0.79
C ALA A 125 -16.28 -13.94 -0.32
N ALA A 126 -16.39 -13.68 0.99
CA ALA A 126 -16.02 -12.39 1.59
C ALA A 126 -14.54 -12.02 1.39
N LEU A 127 -13.63 -13.01 1.35
CA LEU A 127 -12.21 -12.76 1.10
C LEU A 127 -11.97 -12.39 -0.38
N ILE A 128 -12.64 -13.08 -1.30
CA ILE A 128 -12.58 -12.80 -2.73
C ILE A 128 -13.15 -11.40 -3.01
N GLU A 129 -14.29 -11.08 -2.41
CA GLU A 129 -14.92 -9.78 -2.54
C GLU A 129 -14.02 -8.66 -2.00
N ARG A 130 -13.32 -8.89 -0.88
CA ARG A 130 -12.36 -7.93 -0.34
C ARG A 130 -11.20 -7.67 -1.31
N LEU A 131 -10.63 -8.72 -1.93
CA LEU A 131 -9.57 -8.58 -2.93
C LEU A 131 -10.06 -7.85 -4.19
N LEU A 132 -11.26 -8.17 -4.65
CA LEU A 132 -11.88 -7.51 -5.81
C LEU A 132 -12.16 -6.02 -5.53
N ASN A 133 -12.70 -5.70 -4.35
CA ASN A 133 -12.95 -4.34 -3.93
C ASN A 133 -11.66 -3.53 -3.74
N TYR A 134 -10.56 -4.18 -3.34
CA TYR A 134 -9.25 -3.55 -3.32
C TYR A 134 -8.80 -3.13 -4.73
N ALA A 135 -8.91 -4.01 -5.72
CA ALA A 135 -8.57 -3.66 -7.10
C ALA A 135 -9.49 -2.55 -7.68
N ARG A 136 -10.79 -2.59 -7.39
CA ARG A 136 -11.75 -1.52 -7.75
C ARG A 136 -11.40 -0.19 -7.10
N PHE A 137 -10.96 -0.21 -5.84
CA PHE A 137 -10.56 0.99 -5.13
C PHE A 137 -9.40 1.71 -5.81
N TYR A 138 -8.35 0.98 -6.24
CA TYR A 138 -7.26 1.58 -7.01
C TYR A 138 -7.72 2.12 -8.36
N HIS A 139 -8.60 1.41 -9.05
CA HIS A 139 -9.17 1.93 -10.29
C HIS A 139 -9.85 3.28 -10.06
N VAL A 140 -10.71 3.40 -9.04
CA VAL A 140 -11.38 4.66 -8.70
C VAL A 140 -10.39 5.76 -8.30
N LEU A 141 -9.37 5.44 -7.49
CA LEU A 141 -8.37 6.41 -7.05
C LEU A 141 -7.53 6.99 -8.19
N TYR A 142 -7.25 6.20 -9.23
CA TYR A 142 -6.29 6.56 -10.27
C TYR A 142 -6.93 6.78 -11.65
N GLU A 143 -8.24 6.61 -11.80
CA GLU A 143 -8.96 6.79 -13.08
C GLU A 143 -8.79 8.19 -13.66
N GLN A 144 -8.82 9.23 -12.82
CA GLN A 144 -8.70 10.64 -13.24
C GLN A 144 -7.33 11.25 -12.92
N GLY A 145 -6.34 10.41 -12.66
CA GLY A 145 -5.03 10.80 -12.13
C GLY A 145 -4.88 10.47 -10.65
N ASP A 146 -3.78 10.91 -10.03
CA ASP A 146 -3.44 10.56 -8.65
C ASP A 146 -4.33 11.28 -7.62
N ALA A 147 -5.54 10.76 -7.41
CA ALA A 147 -6.46 11.31 -6.43
C ALA A 147 -6.11 10.98 -4.98
N TYR A 148 -5.11 10.12 -4.76
CA TYR A 148 -4.60 9.82 -3.44
C TYR A 148 -3.81 11.01 -2.88
N THR A 149 -2.89 11.54 -3.68
CA THR A 149 -2.12 12.76 -3.34
C THR A 149 -2.93 14.02 -3.59
N HIS A 150 -3.85 14.00 -4.57
CA HIS A 150 -4.67 15.13 -4.99
C HIS A 150 -6.16 14.91 -4.64
N PRO A 151 -6.54 15.03 -3.35
CA PRO A 151 -7.87 14.65 -2.86
C PRO A 151 -9.03 15.46 -3.48
N GLN A 152 -8.75 16.60 -4.10
CA GLN A 152 -9.75 17.38 -4.84
C GLN A 152 -10.41 16.57 -5.96
N LEU A 153 -9.70 15.59 -6.55
CA LEU A 153 -10.22 14.73 -7.61
C LEU A 153 -11.32 13.79 -7.11
N MET A 154 -11.33 13.45 -5.81
CA MET A 154 -12.32 12.56 -5.18
C MET A 154 -13.40 13.28 -4.39
N LYS A 155 -13.34 14.62 -4.31
CA LYS A 155 -14.21 15.43 -3.45
C LYS A 155 -15.71 15.18 -3.69
N ALA A 156 -16.10 15.03 -4.95
CA ALA A 156 -17.49 14.78 -5.32
C ALA A 156 -17.98 13.40 -4.85
N GLN A 157 -17.18 12.35 -5.03
CA GLN A 157 -17.52 11.00 -4.57
C GLN A 157 -17.59 10.93 -3.04
N VAL A 158 -16.63 11.54 -2.33
CA VAL A 158 -16.64 11.60 -0.86
C VAL A 158 -17.87 12.33 -0.35
N ALA A 159 -18.22 13.47 -0.95
CA ALA A 159 -19.41 14.22 -0.58
C ALA A 159 -20.69 13.41 -0.81
N SER A 160 -20.80 12.70 -1.94
CA SER A 160 -21.95 11.84 -2.24
C SER A 160 -22.11 10.69 -1.23
N LEU A 161 -21.01 10.07 -0.80
CA LEU A 161 -21.06 8.90 0.08
C LEU A 161 -21.24 9.25 1.56
N PHE A 162 -20.66 10.35 2.02
CA PHE A 162 -20.53 10.63 3.46
C PHE A 162 -21.14 11.97 3.92
N VAL A 163 -21.52 12.85 3.00
CA VAL A 163 -22.01 14.20 3.33
C VAL A 163 -23.45 14.41 2.88
N ASN A 164 -23.75 14.06 1.63
CA ASN A 164 -25.05 14.32 0.99
C ASN A 164 -25.91 13.06 1.05
N PRO A 165 -27.02 13.04 1.80
CA PRO A 165 -27.91 11.89 1.82
C PRO A 165 -28.62 11.73 0.47
N VAL A 166 -28.95 10.48 0.12
CA VAL A 166 -29.79 10.20 -1.06
C VAL A 166 -31.18 10.78 -0.81
N PRO A 167 -31.72 11.62 -1.71
CA PRO A 167 -33.09 12.12 -1.58
C PRO A 167 -34.08 10.97 -1.53
N LEU A 168 -35.04 11.06 -0.60
CA LEU A 168 -36.14 10.10 -0.44
C LEU A 168 -37.26 10.35 -1.47
#